data_AF-A0A840I2H4-F1
#
_entry.id   AF-A0A840I2H4-F1
#
_cell.length_a   1.000
_cell.length_b   1.000
_cell.length_c   1.000
_cell.angle_alpha   90.00
_cell.angle_beta   90.00
_cell.angle_gamma   90.00
#
_symmetry.space_group_name_H-M   'P 1'
#
loop_
_entity.id
_entity.type
_entity.pdbx_description
1 polymer ?
#
loop_
_entity_poly.entity_id
_entity_poly.type
_entity_poly.pdbx_seq_one_letter_code
_entity_poly.pdbx_strand_id
1 'polypeptide(L)'
;MIALVLALAAMAGPRTDGPGITLLAGEDWARRCYLHAVDTMPDEDAVRDCDRAVASQANIRGNLGASVVNRGVVRFRLGDYRAAADDFTLAIDGFGMKTARVFINRGLAWEMASGPDLDLEGLARADYARALKLDPDNEVALERLRQLERPYIEREVVFDRAVTS
;
A
#
# COMPACT_ATOMS: atom_id res chain seq x y z
N MET A 1 -2.61 20.44 65.21
CA MET A 1 -2.71 21.47 64.16
C MET A 1 -2.01 20.95 62.93
N ILE A 2 -2.65 21.15 61.78
CA ILE A 2 -2.51 20.41 60.53
C ILE A 2 -1.14 20.61 59.87
N ALA A 3 -0.50 19.50 59.46
CA ALA A 3 0.74 19.50 58.70
C ALA A 3 0.48 19.92 57.25
N LEU A 4 1.18 20.98 56.82
CA LEU A 4 1.23 21.45 55.45
C LEU A 4 2.38 20.72 54.74
N VAL A 5 2.06 19.82 53.80
CA VAL A 5 3.02 19.30 52.83
C VAL A 5 2.44 19.52 51.44
N LEU A 6 2.90 20.60 50.79
CA LEU A 6 2.67 20.88 49.37
C LEU A 6 3.56 19.93 48.55
N ALA A 7 2.95 18.91 47.95
CA ALA A 7 3.61 18.09 46.95
C ALA A 7 3.62 18.84 45.61
N LEU A 8 4.79 19.37 45.24
CA LEU A 8 5.02 19.97 43.93
C LEU A 8 5.05 18.84 42.88
N ALA A 9 4.06 18.83 41.98
CA ALA A 9 4.05 17.93 40.84
C ALA A 9 5.16 18.32 39.86
N ALA A 10 6.26 17.55 39.83
CA ALA A 10 7.22 17.60 38.73
C ALA A 10 6.82 16.55 37.69
N MET A 11 5.81 16.87 36.87
CA MET A 11 5.63 16.17 35.61
C MET A 11 6.78 16.58 34.69
N ALA A 12 7.69 15.65 34.43
CA ALA A 12 8.70 15.80 33.40
C ALA A 12 7.99 15.88 32.05
N GLY A 13 7.67 17.10 31.62
CA GLY A 13 7.27 17.36 30.24
C GLY A 13 8.43 17.05 29.29
N PRO A 14 8.14 16.70 28.02
CA PRO A 14 9.19 16.45 27.04
C PRO A 14 10.03 17.71 26.84
N ARG A 15 11.34 17.57 27.05
CA ARG A 15 12.32 18.63 26.76
C ARG A 15 12.40 18.81 25.25
N THR A 16 12.22 20.04 24.79
CA THR A 16 12.32 20.42 23.38
C THR A 16 13.47 21.39 23.23
N ASP A 17 14.69 20.88 23.01
CA ASP A 17 15.85 21.71 22.71
C ASP A 17 16.67 21.08 21.58
N GLY A 18 16.57 21.64 20.36
CA GLY A 18 17.46 21.34 19.23
C GLY A 18 16.78 21.38 17.85
N PRO A 19 17.41 21.96 16.81
CA PRO A 19 16.81 22.04 15.48
C PRO A 19 16.88 20.67 14.79
N GLY A 20 15.71 20.09 14.50
CA GLY A 20 15.52 19.06 13.49
C GLY A 20 15.95 17.65 13.89
N ILE A 21 14.94 16.79 14.09
CA ILE A 21 14.99 15.33 14.31
C ILE A 21 14.91 14.94 15.79
N THR A 22 13.69 14.89 16.30
CA THR A 22 13.37 14.11 17.49
C THR A 22 13.50 12.63 17.13
N LEU A 23 14.55 11.96 17.60
CA LEU A 23 14.60 10.51 17.68
C LEU A 23 13.65 10.09 18.81
N LEU A 24 12.34 10.07 18.53
CA LEU A 24 11.40 9.30 19.35
C LEU A 24 11.80 7.84 19.19
N ALA A 25 11.77 7.07 20.27
CA ALA A 25 12.02 5.64 20.24
C ALA A 25 11.18 4.95 19.14
N GLY A 26 11.76 4.79 17.94
CA GLY A 26 12.14 3.48 17.46
C GLY A 26 11.26 2.78 16.44
N GLU A 27 10.20 3.35 15.87
CA GLU A 27 9.50 2.69 14.75
C GLU A 27 9.08 3.64 13.62
N ASP A 28 9.87 3.64 12.55
CA ASP A 28 9.45 4.15 11.23
C ASP A 28 8.51 3.12 10.58
N TRP A 29 7.22 3.22 10.93
CA TRP A 29 6.17 2.34 10.40
C TRP A 29 6.13 2.33 8.87
N ALA A 30 6.43 3.46 8.22
CA ALA A 30 6.46 3.53 6.77
C ALA A 30 7.59 2.66 6.20
N ARG A 31 8.77 2.68 6.83
CA ARG A 31 9.86 1.77 6.50
C ARG A 31 9.51 0.32 6.76
N ARG A 32 8.86 -0.01 7.88
CA ARG A 32 8.42 -1.39 8.16
C ARG A 32 7.42 -1.89 7.12
N CYS A 33 6.41 -1.08 6.82
CA CYS A 33 5.43 -1.37 5.78
C CYS A 33 6.09 -1.57 4.40
N TYR A 34 7.07 -0.73 4.05
CA TYR A 34 7.85 -0.92 2.83
C TYR A 34 8.60 -2.26 2.82
N LEU A 35 9.25 -2.63 3.92
CA LEU A 35 9.97 -3.91 4.02
C LEU A 35 9.04 -5.11 3.82
N HIS A 36 7.85 -5.07 4.42
CA HIS A 36 6.84 -6.10 4.17
C HIS A 36 6.33 -6.11 2.73
N ALA A 37 6.17 -4.94 2.11
CA ALA A 37 5.73 -4.84 0.73
C ALA A 37 6.77 -5.34 -0.29
N VAL A 38 8.06 -5.38 0.07
CA VAL A 38 9.10 -6.01 -0.78
C VAL A 38 9.35 -7.47 -0.42
N ASP A 39 8.92 -7.93 0.74
CA ASP A 39 9.07 -9.33 1.17
C ASP A 39 8.02 -10.25 0.55
N THR A 40 8.46 -11.42 0.09
CA THR A 40 7.63 -12.36 -0.71
C THR A 40 6.60 -13.14 0.10
N MET A 41 6.62 -13.05 1.43
CA MET A 41 5.67 -13.76 2.31
C MET A 41 5.19 -12.86 3.45
N PRO A 42 4.35 -11.84 3.15
CA PRO A 42 3.76 -11.03 4.20
C PRO A 42 2.78 -11.85 5.04
N ASP A 43 2.65 -11.49 6.31
CA ASP A 43 1.68 -12.03 7.25
C ASP A 43 0.69 -10.95 7.72
N GLU A 44 -0.22 -11.29 8.62
CA GLU A 44 -1.18 -10.34 9.18
C GLU A 44 -0.51 -9.21 9.98
N ASP A 45 0.70 -9.44 10.51
CA ASP A 45 1.45 -8.39 11.20
C ASP A 45 1.97 -7.33 10.21
N ALA A 46 2.24 -7.71 8.97
CA ALA A 46 2.55 -6.77 7.89
C ALA A 46 1.44 -5.75 7.64
N VAL A 47 0.17 -6.18 7.61
CA VAL A 47 -0.97 -5.27 7.43
C VAL A 47 -1.06 -4.30 8.61
N ARG A 48 -0.87 -4.79 9.84
CA ARG A 48 -0.91 -3.94 11.05
C ARG A 48 0.16 -2.87 11.04
N ASP A 49 1.38 -3.21 10.61
CA ASP A 49 2.46 -2.24 10.48
C ASP A 49 2.14 -1.18 9.41
N CYS A 50 1.56 -1.60 8.29
CA CYS A 50 1.09 -0.69 7.25
C CYS A 50 -0.08 0.19 7.70
N ASP A 51 -1.03 -0.33 8.48
CA ASP A 51 -2.12 0.46 9.05
C ASP A 51 -1.58 1.53 10.00
N ARG A 52 -0.58 1.20 10.83
CA ARG A 52 0.12 2.17 11.66
C ARG A 52 0.87 3.20 10.82
N ALA A 53 1.47 2.81 9.69
CA ALA A 53 2.14 3.73 8.78
C ALA A 53 1.16 4.74 8.16
N VAL A 54 -0.01 4.29 7.72
CA VAL A 54 -1.05 5.13 7.12
C VAL A 54 -1.72 6.03 8.16
N ALA A 55 -1.87 5.58 9.41
CA ALA A 55 -2.42 6.36 10.51
C ALA A 55 -1.42 7.33 11.17
N SER A 56 -0.11 7.20 10.88
CA SER A 56 0.93 7.97 11.54
C SER A 56 0.87 9.45 11.16
N GLN A 57 0.70 10.31 12.17
CA GLN A 57 0.75 11.77 12.01
C GLN A 57 2.13 12.29 11.61
N ALA A 58 3.19 11.48 11.78
CA ALA A 58 4.56 11.81 11.35
C ALA A 58 4.76 11.62 9.83
N ASN A 59 3.79 11.02 9.13
CA ASN A 59 3.89 10.74 7.72
C ASN A 59 3.62 12.02 6.90
N ILE A 60 4.65 12.61 6.29
CA ILE A 60 4.46 13.74 5.37
C ILE A 60 3.68 13.26 4.13
N ARG A 61 2.82 14.11 3.55
CA ARG A 61 1.84 13.72 2.50
C ARG A 61 2.42 12.86 1.36
N GLY A 62 3.66 13.11 0.93
CA GLY A 62 4.32 12.29 -0.10
C GLY A 62 4.60 10.84 0.32
N ASN A 63 4.93 10.62 1.59
CA ASN A 63 5.20 9.30 2.14
C ASN A 63 3.89 8.55 2.48
N LEU A 64 2.78 9.27 2.71
CA LEU A 64 1.48 8.65 2.95
C LEU A 64 0.95 7.93 1.71
N GLY A 65 1.05 8.54 0.53
CA GLY A 65 0.69 7.89 -0.73
C GLY A 65 1.48 6.60 -0.99
N ALA A 66 2.80 6.63 -0.74
CA ALA A 66 3.65 5.43 -0.85
C ALA A 66 3.28 4.37 0.20
N SER A 67 2.97 4.77 1.44
CA SER A 67 2.55 3.84 2.51
C SER A 67 1.23 3.15 2.17
N VAL A 68 0.29 3.87 1.56
CA VAL A 68 -0.97 3.30 1.08
C VAL A 68 -0.75 2.32 -0.08
N VAL A 69 0.13 2.65 -1.04
CA VAL A 69 0.53 1.71 -2.10
C VAL A 69 1.13 0.43 -1.50
N ASN A 70 2.06 0.57 -0.55
CA ASN A 70 2.70 -0.58 0.09
C ASN A 70 1.70 -1.45 0.86
N ARG A 71 0.71 -0.84 1.55
CA ARG A 71 -0.37 -1.60 2.18
C ARG A 71 -1.19 -2.38 1.16
N GLY A 72 -1.50 -1.77 0.01
CA GLY A 72 -2.18 -2.43 -1.09
C GLY A 72 -1.41 -3.65 -1.61
N VAL A 73 -0.08 -3.54 -1.73
CA VAL A 73 0.79 -4.67 -2.12
C VAL A 73 0.73 -5.80 -1.08
N VAL A 74 0.85 -5.47 0.21
CA VAL A 74 0.76 -6.46 1.30
C VAL A 74 -0.60 -7.17 1.30
N ARG A 75 -1.70 -6.41 1.17
CA ARG A 75 -3.06 -6.97 1.11
C ARG A 75 -3.28 -7.85 -0.12
N PHE A 76 -2.76 -7.45 -1.27
CA PHE A 76 -2.83 -8.25 -2.49
C PHE A 76 -2.17 -9.62 -2.27
N ARG A 77 -0.98 -9.63 -1.66
CA ARG A 77 -0.23 -10.87 -1.38
C ARG A 77 -0.94 -11.80 -0.40
N LEU A 78 -1.69 -11.23 0.53
CA LEU A 78 -2.54 -11.98 1.46
C LEU A 78 -3.86 -12.44 0.82
N GLY A 79 -4.11 -12.11 -0.45
CA GLY A 79 -5.33 -12.47 -1.17
C GLY A 79 -6.51 -11.53 -0.93
N ASP A 80 -6.34 -10.44 -0.18
CA ASP A 80 -7.37 -9.40 0.00
C ASP A 80 -7.34 -8.42 -1.18
N TYR A 81 -7.71 -8.95 -2.35
CA TYR A 81 -7.60 -8.24 -3.63
C TYR A 81 -8.50 -7.01 -3.70
N ARG A 82 -9.67 -7.02 -3.06
CA ARG A 82 -10.56 -5.85 -3.04
C ARG A 82 -10.00 -4.74 -2.18
N ALA A 83 -9.54 -5.03 -0.96
CA ALA A 83 -8.94 -4.01 -0.12
C ALA A 83 -7.63 -3.48 -0.71
N ALA A 84 -6.88 -4.32 -1.43
CA ALA A 84 -5.73 -3.88 -2.21
C ALA A 84 -6.12 -2.87 -3.31
N ALA A 85 -7.16 -3.17 -4.08
CA ALA A 85 -7.64 -2.28 -5.13
C ALA A 85 -8.16 -0.94 -4.59
N ASP A 86 -8.80 -0.96 -3.41
CA ASP A 86 -9.22 0.24 -2.69
C ASP A 86 -8.01 1.10 -2.27
N ASP A 87 -6.95 0.47 -1.75
CA ASP A 87 -5.71 1.16 -1.40
C ASP A 87 -5.03 1.79 -2.63
N PHE A 88 -4.94 1.06 -3.75
CA PHE A 88 -4.38 1.63 -4.97
C PHE A 88 -5.24 2.77 -5.53
N THR A 89 -6.57 2.68 -5.40
CA THR A 89 -7.47 3.78 -5.76
C THR A 89 -7.24 5.00 -4.89
N LEU A 90 -7.15 4.82 -3.58
CA LEU A 90 -6.84 5.90 -2.65
C LEU A 90 -5.46 6.53 -2.95
N ALA A 91 -4.46 5.72 -3.32
CA ALA A 91 -3.15 6.22 -3.75
C ALA A 91 -3.25 7.10 -5.00
N ILE A 92 -3.99 6.66 -6.02
CA ILE A 92 -4.16 7.38 -7.29
C ILE A 92 -4.95 8.68 -7.09
N ASP A 93 -6.10 8.60 -6.44
CA ASP A 93 -7.08 9.69 -6.40
C ASP A 93 -6.86 10.62 -5.19
N GLY A 94 -6.51 10.05 -4.04
CA GLY A 94 -6.29 10.79 -2.79
C GLY A 94 -4.89 11.39 -2.68
N PHE A 95 -3.88 10.73 -3.27
CA PHE A 95 -2.47 11.14 -3.13
C PHE A 95 -1.76 11.42 -4.45
N GLY A 96 -2.45 11.27 -5.59
CA GLY A 96 -1.90 11.61 -6.90
C GLY A 96 -0.83 10.64 -7.42
N MET A 97 -0.77 9.40 -6.91
CA MET A 97 0.22 8.38 -7.26
C MET A 97 -0.07 7.76 -8.65
N LYS A 98 -0.01 8.57 -9.70
CA LYS A 98 -0.38 8.21 -11.08
C LYS A 98 0.82 7.64 -11.86
N THR A 99 1.34 6.50 -11.42
CA THR A 99 2.46 5.80 -12.08
C THR A 99 1.97 4.52 -12.76
N ALA A 100 2.67 4.05 -13.80
CA ALA A 100 2.33 2.81 -14.50
C ALA A 100 2.20 1.63 -13.52
N ARG A 101 3.14 1.50 -12.59
CA ARG A 101 3.14 0.45 -11.56
C ARG A 101 1.89 0.44 -10.67
N VAL A 102 1.41 1.61 -10.23
CA VAL A 102 0.21 1.65 -9.38
C VAL A 102 -1.04 1.26 -10.18
N PHE A 103 -1.12 1.63 -11.46
CA PHE A 103 -2.19 1.15 -12.34
C PHE A 103 -2.08 -0.36 -12.58
N ILE A 104 -0.89 -0.91 -12.84
CA ILE A 104 -0.68 -2.37 -12.98
C ILE A 104 -1.13 -3.10 -11.72
N ASN A 105 -0.69 -2.66 -10.54
CA ASN A 105 -1.04 -3.29 -9.28
C ASN A 105 -2.54 -3.26 -9.01
N ARG A 106 -3.23 -2.15 -9.34
CA ARG A 106 -4.69 -2.09 -9.24
C ARG A 106 -5.38 -2.97 -10.26
N GLY A 107 -4.87 -3.03 -11.49
CA GLY A 107 -5.38 -3.92 -12.53
C GLY A 107 -5.29 -5.39 -12.13
N LEU A 108 -4.15 -5.81 -11.57
CA LEU A 108 -3.96 -7.16 -11.03
C LEU A 108 -4.94 -7.43 -9.88
N ALA A 109 -5.13 -6.46 -8.98
CA ALA A 109 -6.08 -6.59 -7.88
C ALA A 109 -7.53 -6.76 -8.38
N TRP A 110 -7.94 -6.03 -9.40
CA TRP A 110 -9.25 -6.23 -10.04
C TRP A 110 -9.37 -7.57 -10.75
N GLU A 111 -8.34 -7.99 -11.49
CA GLU A 111 -8.29 -9.29 -12.17
C GLU A 111 -8.45 -10.44 -11.16
N MET A 112 -7.74 -10.38 -10.03
CA MET A 112 -7.80 -11.41 -8.99
C MET A 112 -9.06 -11.36 -8.13
N ALA A 113 -9.68 -10.18 -7.99
CA ALA A 113 -10.98 -10.02 -7.34
C ALA A 113 -12.16 -10.41 -8.25
N SER A 114 -11.91 -10.55 -9.57
CA SER A 114 -12.90 -10.98 -10.55
C SER A 114 -13.21 -12.46 -10.36
N GLY A 115 -14.46 -12.85 -10.60
CA GLY A 115 -14.90 -14.23 -10.46
C GLY A 115 -16.24 -14.48 -11.16
N PRO A 116 -16.80 -15.69 -11.02
CA PRO A 116 -18.03 -16.08 -11.73
C PRO A 116 -19.22 -15.17 -11.46
N ASP A 117 -19.30 -14.62 -10.24
CA ASP A 117 -20.41 -13.79 -9.77
C ASP A 117 -20.13 -12.29 -9.84
N LEU A 118 -18.91 -11.89 -10.23
CA LEU A 118 -18.53 -10.49 -10.35
C LEU A 118 -17.42 -10.30 -11.38
N ASP A 119 -17.77 -9.69 -12.51
CA ASP A 119 -16.81 -9.34 -13.55
C ASP A 119 -16.16 -7.98 -13.27
N LEU A 120 -14.87 -8.01 -12.95
CA LEU A 120 -14.02 -6.83 -12.77
C LEU A 120 -12.92 -6.75 -13.85
N GLU A 121 -12.92 -7.64 -14.84
CA GLU A 121 -11.89 -7.66 -15.88
C GLU A 121 -11.89 -6.38 -16.72
N GLY A 122 -13.05 -5.76 -16.91
CA GLY A 122 -13.16 -4.46 -17.57
C GLY A 122 -12.35 -3.36 -16.85
N LEU A 123 -12.35 -3.37 -15.51
CA LEU A 123 -11.54 -2.45 -14.70
C LEU A 123 -10.05 -2.77 -14.83
N ALA A 124 -9.69 -4.06 -14.78
CA ALA A 124 -8.32 -4.50 -14.99
C ALA A 124 -7.75 -4.06 -16.35
N ARG A 125 -8.50 -4.29 -17.43
CA ARG A 125 -8.12 -3.85 -18.79
C ARG A 125 -7.92 -2.34 -18.87
N ALA A 126 -8.82 -1.57 -18.26
CA ALA A 126 -8.72 -0.12 -18.26
C ALA A 126 -7.44 0.37 -17.56
N ASP A 127 -7.09 -0.25 -16.43
CA ASP A 127 -5.87 0.06 -15.69
C ASP A 127 -4.60 -0.35 -16.45
N TYR A 128 -4.55 -1.53 -17.07
CA TYR A 128 -3.42 -1.93 -17.92
C TYR A 128 -3.26 -1.01 -19.13
N ALA A 129 -4.35 -0.64 -19.80
CA ALA A 129 -4.31 0.33 -20.89
C ALA A 129 -3.83 1.71 -20.41
N ARG A 130 -4.15 2.11 -19.17
CA ARG A 130 -3.65 3.34 -18.58
C ARG A 130 -2.16 3.27 -18.27
N ALA A 131 -1.68 2.12 -17.79
CA ALA A 131 -0.27 1.86 -17.57
C ALA A 131 0.53 1.96 -18.87
N LEU A 132 0.06 1.35 -19.96
CA LEU A 132 0.71 1.41 -21.28
C LEU A 132 0.73 2.81 -21.90
N LYS A 133 -0.19 3.71 -21.51
CA LYS A 133 -0.08 5.13 -21.89
C LYS A 133 1.06 5.85 -21.18
N LEU A 134 1.52 5.34 -20.04
CA LEU A 134 2.61 5.93 -19.23
C LEU A 134 3.94 5.25 -19.51
N ASP A 135 3.91 3.93 -19.75
CA ASP A 135 5.05 3.07 -20.05
C ASP A 135 4.65 2.09 -21.17
N PRO A 136 4.80 2.49 -22.45
CA PRO A 136 4.30 1.72 -23.60
C PRO A 136 4.89 0.32 -23.75
N ASP A 137 6.10 0.12 -23.24
CA ASP A 137 6.84 -1.14 -23.38
C ASP A 137 6.71 -2.01 -22.11
N ASN A 138 5.79 -1.69 -21.21
CA ASN A 138 5.62 -2.44 -19.97
C ASN A 138 5.12 -3.88 -20.24
N GLU A 139 6.04 -4.84 -20.13
CA GLU A 139 5.80 -6.24 -20.44
C GLU A 139 4.66 -6.85 -19.61
N VAL A 140 4.55 -6.49 -18.33
CA VAL A 140 3.49 -7.00 -17.44
C VAL A 140 2.12 -6.55 -17.93
N ALA A 141 1.94 -5.27 -18.23
CA ALA A 141 0.66 -4.77 -18.72
C ALA A 141 0.29 -5.36 -20.10
N LEU A 142 1.25 -5.52 -21.01
CA LEU A 142 1.04 -6.16 -22.31
C LEU A 142 0.64 -7.63 -22.16
N GLU A 143 1.32 -8.37 -21.29
CA GLU A 143 1.02 -9.78 -21.01
C GLU A 143 -0.39 -9.93 -20.42
N ARG A 144 -0.71 -9.14 -19.39
CA ARG A 144 -2.01 -9.25 -18.72
C ARG A 144 -3.18 -8.92 -19.63
N LEU A 145 -3.06 -7.92 -20.51
CA LEU A 145 -4.08 -7.64 -21.53
C LEU A 145 -4.27 -8.82 -22.48
N ARG A 146 -3.18 -9.41 -22.98
CA ARG A 146 -3.24 -10.62 -23.83
C ARG A 146 -3.93 -11.78 -23.12
N GLN A 147 -3.62 -12.01 -21.85
CA GLN A 147 -4.28 -13.06 -21.06
C GLN A 147 -5.79 -12.81 -20.91
N LEU A 148 -6.20 -11.57 -20.64
CA LEU A 148 -7.60 -11.23 -20.51
C LEU A 148 -8.39 -11.39 -21.83
N GLU A 149 -7.75 -11.33 -22.99
CA GLU A 149 -8.41 -11.64 -24.29
C GLU A 149 -8.66 -13.14 -24.50
N ARG A 150 -7.99 -14.02 -23.75
CA ARG A 150 -8.13 -15.47 -23.87
C ARG A 150 -9.30 -15.99 -23.04
N PRO A 151 -9.89 -17.15 -23.42
CA PRO A 151 -10.85 -17.85 -22.58
C PRO A 151 -10.26 -18.15 -21.20
N TYR A 152 -11.07 -18.04 -20.14
CA TYR A 152 -10.61 -18.21 -18.75
C TYR A 152 -9.80 -19.49 -18.52
N ILE A 153 -10.23 -20.61 -19.10
CA ILE A 153 -9.57 -21.93 -18.98
C ILE A 153 -8.16 -22.01 -19.57
N GLU A 154 -7.78 -21.03 -20.39
CA GLU A 154 -6.51 -20.98 -21.09
C GLU A 154 -5.52 -19.99 -20.47
N ARG A 155 -5.96 -19.20 -19.48
CA ARG A 155 -5.17 -18.09 -18.93
C ARG A 155 -4.09 -18.58 -17.98
N GLU A 156 -2.96 -17.87 -17.99
CA GLU A 156 -1.89 -18.08 -17.01
C GLU A 156 -2.26 -17.51 -15.64
N VAL A 157 -1.86 -18.21 -14.58
CA VAL A 157 -2.07 -17.76 -13.20
C VAL A 157 -1.24 -16.50 -12.93
N VAL A 158 -1.82 -15.52 -12.26
CA VAL A 158 -1.10 -14.34 -11.78
C VAL A 158 -0.10 -14.77 -10.69
N PHE A 159 1.18 -14.53 -10.91
CA PHE A 159 2.23 -14.82 -9.91
C PHE A 159 2.60 -13.55 -9.13
N ASP A 160 2.98 -13.73 -7.86
CA ASP A 160 3.36 -12.67 -6.92
C ASP A 160 4.45 -11.70 -7.44
N ARG A 161 5.34 -12.16 -8.34
CA ARG A 161 6.39 -11.33 -8.92
C ARG A 161 5.86 -10.10 -9.67
N ALA A 162 4.63 -10.14 -10.16
CA ALA A 162 4.05 -9.05 -10.96
C ALA A 162 3.75 -7.77 -10.15
N VAL A 163 3.71 -7.85 -8.81
CA VAL A 163 3.29 -6.73 -7.94
C VAL A 163 4.48 -5.92 -7.40
N THR A 164 5.70 -6.47 -7.48
CA THR A 164 6.94 -5.85 -6.96
C THR A 164 7.94 -5.39 -8.01
N SER A 165 7.81 -5.86 -9.27
CA SER A 165 8.67 -5.49 -10.40
C SER A 165 8.27 -4.17 -11.05
#